data_AF-A0A817IVM2-F1
#
_entry.id   AF-A0A817IVM2-F1
#
_cell.length_a   1.000
_cell.length_b   1.000
_cell.length_c   1.000
_cell.angle_alpha   90.00
_cell.angle_beta   90.00
_cell.angle_gamma   90.00
#
_symmetry.space_group_name_H-M   'P 1'
#
loop_
_entity.id
_entity.type
_entity.pdbx_description
1 polymer ?
#
loop_
_entity_poly.entity_id
_entity_poly.type
_entity_poly.pdbx_seq_one_letter_code
_entity_poly.pdbx_strand_id
1 'polypeptide(L)'
;MNQSDIHILDLPNEILIIILKKLGNVDVLYSLFGINNQRIDTLINNDVFTNVLNFVITSIIDHKLDRFCIYILPQRHHFIKKLILDVTSMERILLAGNYPNLTSLELFNFGQETVFRYFTGKCLTYS
;
A
#
# COMPACT_ATOMS: atom_id res chain seq x y z
N MET A 1 33.61 20.90 16.54
CA MET A 1 32.46 21.12 15.62
C MET A 1 31.42 20.10 16.02
N ASN A 2 30.34 20.55 16.67
CA ASN A 2 29.27 19.63 17.09
C ASN A 2 28.48 19.25 15.83
N GLN A 3 28.58 18.00 15.40
CA GLN A 3 27.57 17.41 14.53
C GLN A 3 26.26 17.44 15.31
N SER A 4 25.42 18.42 15.01
CA SER A 4 24.01 18.35 15.36
C SER A 4 23.41 17.21 14.54
N ASP A 5 23.06 16.11 15.19
CA ASP A 5 22.28 15.04 14.61
C ASP A 5 20.93 15.63 14.17
N ILE A 6 20.82 15.95 12.89
CA ILE A 6 19.55 16.38 12.30
C ILE A 6 18.67 15.14 12.28
N HIS A 7 17.66 15.08 13.14
CA HIS A 7 16.68 14.02 13.08
C HIS A 7 15.82 14.24 11.84
N ILE A 8 15.42 13.15 11.20
CA ILE A 8 14.57 13.22 10.00
C ILE A 8 13.27 14.00 10.25
N LEU A 9 12.77 13.98 11.50
CA LEU A 9 11.59 14.72 11.92
C LEU A 9 11.82 16.24 12.01
N ASP A 10 13.06 16.71 12.00
CA ASP A 10 13.38 18.13 12.00
C ASP A 10 13.28 18.73 10.58
N LEU A 11 13.17 17.89 9.54
CA LEU A 11 13.03 18.32 8.15
C LEU A 11 11.63 18.93 7.89
N PRO A 12 11.50 19.88 6.96
CA PRO A 12 10.20 20.39 6.51
C PRO A 12 9.30 19.31 5.90
N ASN A 13 7.98 19.55 5.92
CA ASN A 13 6.98 18.59 5.42
C ASN A 13 7.16 18.25 3.94
N GLU A 14 7.54 19.23 3.13
CA GLU A 14 7.75 19.09 1.69
C GLU A 14 8.89 18.11 1.41
N ILE A 15 9.98 18.21 2.18
CA ILE A 15 11.14 17.33 2.08
C ILE A 15 10.77 15.92 2.54
N LEU A 16 10.04 15.80 3.64
CA LEU A 16 9.54 14.51 4.12
C LEU A 16 8.67 13.80 3.09
N ILE A 17 7.72 14.51 2.45
CA ILE A 17 6.87 13.92 1.40
C ILE A 17 7.71 13.42 0.23
N ILE A 18 8.72 14.17 -0.19
CA ILE A 18 9.63 13.76 -1.27
C ILE A 18 10.38 12.48 -0.88
N ILE A 19 10.90 12.40 0.34
CA ILE A 19 11.61 11.21 0.84
C ILE A 19 10.67 10.01 0.91
N LEU A 20 9.51 10.15 1.56
CA LEU A 20 8.55 9.06 1.73
C LEU A 20 8.08 8.52 0.37
N LYS A 21 7.85 9.38 -0.62
CA LYS A 21 7.49 8.96 -1.98
C LYS A 21 8.56 8.09 -2.65
N LYS A 22 9.84 8.37 -2.39
CA LYS A 22 10.94 7.58 -2.95
C LYS A 22 11.08 6.21 -2.29
N LEU A 23 10.63 6.05 -1.05
CA LEU A 23 10.76 4.82 -0.27
C LEU A 23 9.71 3.76 -0.58
N GLY A 24 8.72 4.06 -1.42
CA GLY A 24 7.59 3.17 -1.66
C GLY A 24 6.53 3.31 -0.58
N ASN A 25 5.31 3.55 -1.02
CA ASN A 25 4.16 3.82 -0.16
C ASN A 25 3.78 2.64 0.74
N VAL A 26 3.82 1.40 0.24
CA VAL A 26 3.46 0.22 1.05
C VAL A 26 4.46 -0.03 2.18
N ASP A 27 5.76 0.04 1.89
CA ASP A 27 6.81 -0.14 2.90
C ASP A 27 6.76 0.95 3.97
N VAL A 28 6.59 2.21 3.55
CA VAL A 28 6.44 3.34 4.47
C VAL A 28 5.22 3.17 5.37
N LEU A 29 4.05 2.83 4.80
CA LEU A 29 2.83 2.63 5.59
C LEU A 29 2.98 1.47 6.57
N TYR A 30 3.67 0.39 6.17
CA TYR A 30 3.97 -0.72 7.06
C TYR A 30 4.92 -0.31 8.20
N SER A 31 6.01 0.39 7.88
CA SER A 31 7.02 0.83 8.85
C SER A 31 6.50 1.85 9.85
N LEU A 32 5.55 2.69 9.44
CA LEU A 32 4.96 3.72 10.28
C LEU A 32 3.71 3.24 11.03
N PHE A 33 3.23 2.03 10.75
CA PHE A 33 2.05 1.49 11.41
C PHE A 33 2.30 1.32 12.92
N GLY A 34 1.47 1.99 13.73
CA GLY A 34 1.57 1.98 15.19
C GLY A 34 2.51 3.04 15.77
N ILE A 35 3.18 3.84 14.95
CA ILE A 35 3.91 5.02 15.43
C ILE A 35 2.89 6.13 15.68
N ASN A 36 2.69 6.49 16.95
CA ASN A 36 1.78 7.56 17.32
C ASN A 36 2.43 8.93 17.10
N ASN A 37 2.46 9.39 15.85
CA ASN A 37 3.00 10.70 15.48
C ASN A 37 2.02 11.41 14.53
N GLN A 38 1.27 12.36 15.10
CA GLN A 38 0.22 13.10 14.41
C GLN A 38 0.71 13.84 13.15
N ARG A 39 1.96 14.33 13.16
CA ARG A 39 2.55 14.99 11.99
C ARG A 39 2.77 13.99 10.87
N ILE A 40 3.33 12.82 11.18
CA ILE A 40 3.53 11.75 10.20
C ILE A 40 2.17 11.26 9.68
N ASP A 41 1.19 11.04 10.56
CA ASP A 41 -0.16 10.62 10.17
C ASP A 41 -0.80 11.59 9.16
N THR A 42 -0.64 12.88 9.40
CA THR A 42 -1.12 13.92 8.48
C THR A 42 -0.41 13.84 7.12
N LEU A 43 0.89 13.56 7.10
CA LEU A 43 1.67 13.44 5.86
C LEU A 43 1.29 12.20 5.05
N ILE A 44 1.07 11.05 5.70
CA ILE A 44 0.74 9.79 5.04
C ILE A 44 -0.73 9.68 4.64
N ASN A 45 -1.62 10.41 5.32
CA ASN A 45 -3.05 10.53 4.95
C ASN A 45 -3.31 11.62 3.90
N ASN A 46 -2.30 12.42 3.57
CA ASN A 46 -2.43 13.39 2.50
C ASN A 46 -2.66 12.64 1.18
N ASP A 47 -3.67 13.07 0.40
CA ASP A 47 -4.01 12.56 -0.93
C ASP A 47 -2.76 12.29 -1.79
N VAL A 48 -1.72 13.11 -1.64
CA VAL A 48 -0.51 13.01 -2.43
C VAL A 48 0.29 11.71 -2.19
N PHE A 49 0.11 11.03 -1.06
CA PHE A 49 0.88 9.84 -0.67
C PHE A 49 0.10 8.52 -0.79
N THR A 50 -1.13 8.46 -0.31
CA THR A 50 -1.93 7.22 -0.21
C THR A 50 -2.82 6.92 -1.41
N ASN A 51 -2.92 7.85 -2.38
CA ASN A 51 -3.79 7.68 -3.55
C ASN A 51 -3.41 6.50 -4.45
N VAL A 52 -2.13 6.13 -4.48
CA VAL A 52 -1.63 4.99 -5.26
C VAL A 52 -0.98 4.03 -4.27
N LEU A 53 -1.31 2.74 -4.31
CA LEU A 53 -0.53 1.70 -3.63
C LEU A 53 -0.01 0.70 -4.65
N ASN A 54 1.28 0.39 -4.56
CA ASN A 54 1.95 -0.55 -5.44
C ASN A 54 2.50 -1.74 -4.66
N PHE A 55 1.94 -2.91 -4.93
CA PHE A 55 2.28 -4.18 -4.30
C PHE A 55 3.08 -5.12 -5.22
N VAL A 56 3.45 -4.68 -6.43
CA VAL A 56 4.17 -5.50 -7.42
C VAL A 56 5.67 -5.53 -7.15
N ILE A 57 6.24 -4.40 -6.73
CA ILE A 57 7.70 -4.22 -6.56
C ILE A 57 8.17 -4.71 -5.18
N THR A 58 7.23 -4.86 -4.27
CA THR A 58 7.51 -5.18 -2.89
C THR A 58 7.57 -6.70 -2.73
N SER A 59 8.73 -7.25 -2.37
CA SER A 59 8.87 -8.61 -1.85
C SER A 59 8.21 -8.72 -0.46
N ILE A 60 6.93 -8.38 -0.38
CA ILE A 60 6.16 -8.44 0.85
C ILE A 60 6.05 -9.91 1.19
N ILE A 61 6.87 -10.32 2.15
CA ILE A 61 6.75 -11.63 2.79
C ILE A 61 5.31 -11.75 3.29
N ASP A 62 4.64 -12.88 3.04
CA ASP A 62 3.19 -13.05 3.27
C ASP A 62 2.68 -12.48 4.59
N HIS A 63 3.42 -12.67 5.69
CA HIS A 63 3.04 -12.14 7.01
C HIS A 63 2.93 -10.60 7.05
N LYS A 64 3.74 -9.87 6.29
CA LYS A 64 3.65 -8.41 6.18
C LYS A 64 2.40 -8.03 5.40
N LEU A 65 2.07 -8.77 4.34
CA LEU A 65 0.88 -8.53 3.53
C LEU A 65 -0.38 -8.77 4.34
N ASP A 66 -0.44 -9.87 5.08
CA ASP A 66 -1.58 -10.20 5.93
C ASP A 66 -1.80 -9.12 6.99
N ARG A 67 -0.72 -8.67 7.64
CA ARG A 67 -0.80 -7.54 8.59
C ARG A 67 -1.25 -6.25 7.90
N PHE A 68 -0.81 -6.00 6.68
CA PHE A 68 -1.23 -4.84 5.90
C PHE A 68 -2.73 -4.89 5.59
N CYS A 69 -3.23 -6.06 5.16
CA CYS A 69 -4.63 -6.32 4.87
C CYS A 69 -5.53 -6.26 6.11
N ILE A 70 -5.07 -6.74 7.26
CA ILE A 70 -5.89 -6.79 8.48
C ILE A 70 -5.95 -5.43 9.18
N TYR A 71 -4.86 -4.66 9.17
CA TYR A 71 -4.76 -3.48 10.03
C TYR A 71 -4.58 -2.14 9.30
N ILE A 72 -3.93 -2.13 8.14
CA ILE A 72 -3.57 -0.88 7.45
C ILE A 72 -4.62 -0.51 6.39
N LEU A 73 -4.97 -1.45 5.51
CA LEU A 73 -5.95 -1.22 4.44
C LEU A 73 -7.34 -0.82 4.97
N PRO A 74 -7.90 -1.45 6.02
CA PRO A 74 -9.21 -1.08 6.55
C PRO A 74 -9.28 0.35 7.12
N GLN A 75 -8.15 0.96 7.44
CA GLN A 75 -8.11 2.35 7.92
C GLN A 75 -7.93 3.37 6.80
N ARG A 76 -7.48 2.91 5.62
CA ARG A 76 -6.98 3.78 4.55
C ARG A 76 -7.67 3.59 3.21
N HIS A 77 -8.56 2.60 3.09
CA HIS A 77 -9.23 2.24 1.84
C HIS A 77 -9.96 3.41 1.16
N HIS A 78 -10.48 4.37 1.91
CA HIS A 78 -11.14 5.56 1.37
C HIS A 78 -10.19 6.51 0.62
N PHE A 79 -8.90 6.52 0.94
CA PHE A 79 -7.92 7.40 0.26
C PHE A 79 -7.35 6.76 -1.01
N ILE A 80 -7.58 5.48 -1.23
CA ILE A 80 -6.94 4.75 -2.32
C ILE A 80 -7.73 4.97 -3.61
N LYS A 81 -7.06 5.57 -4.60
CA LYS A 81 -7.60 5.84 -5.95
C LYS A 81 -7.04 4.87 -7.00
N LYS A 82 -5.86 4.32 -6.76
CA LYS A 82 -5.18 3.39 -7.66
C LYS A 82 -4.53 2.24 -6.88
N LEU A 83 -4.81 1.01 -7.31
CA LEU A 83 -4.13 -0.20 -6.84
C LEU A 83 -3.31 -0.79 -7.98
N ILE A 84 -2.06 -1.14 -7.69
CA ILE A 84 -1.17 -1.85 -8.60
C ILE A 84 -0.77 -3.15 -7.92
N LEU A 85 -1.30 -4.27 -8.41
CA LEU A 85 -1.27 -5.56 -7.71
C LEU A 85 -0.59 -6.63 -8.55
N ASP A 86 0.06 -7.57 -7.86
CA ASP A 86 0.46 -8.85 -8.43
C ASP A 86 -0.66 -9.88 -8.20
N VAL A 87 -0.75 -10.90 -9.06
CA VAL A 87 -1.75 -11.97 -8.93
C VAL A 87 -1.74 -12.65 -7.56
N THR A 88 -0.56 -12.79 -6.94
CA THR A 88 -0.38 -13.48 -5.64
C THR A 88 -0.91 -12.68 -4.44
N SER A 89 -1.04 -11.36 -4.58
CA SER A 89 -1.51 -10.46 -3.53
C SER A 89 -2.91 -9.92 -3.80
N MET A 90 -3.38 -10.02 -5.06
CA MET A 90 -4.65 -9.47 -5.53
C MET A 90 -5.84 -9.83 -4.64
N GLU A 91 -6.10 -11.12 -4.43
CA GLU A 91 -7.28 -11.59 -3.69
C GLU A 91 -7.27 -11.03 -2.26
N ARG A 92 -6.15 -11.17 -1.55
CA ARG A 92 -6.01 -10.67 -0.17
C ARG A 92 -6.24 -9.16 -0.07
N ILE A 93 -5.69 -8.38 -1.00
CA ILE A 93 -5.82 -6.92 -0.99
C ILE A 93 -7.24 -6.48 -1.35
N LEU A 94 -7.84 -7.08 -2.38
CA LEU A 94 -9.20 -6.73 -2.80
C LEU A 94 -10.24 -7.12 -1.75
N LEU A 95 -10.01 -8.19 -0.99
CA LEU A 95 -10.89 -8.59 0.12
C LEU A 95 -10.65 -7.79 1.42
N ALA A 96 -9.50 -7.12 1.57
CA ALA A 96 -9.14 -6.39 2.79
C ALA A 96 -10.01 -5.15 3.06
N GLY A 97 -10.74 -4.64 2.07
CA GLY A 97 -11.57 -3.46 2.25
C GLY A 97 -12.47 -3.16 1.07
N ASN A 98 -13.42 -2.26 1.30
CA ASN A 98 -14.23 -1.69 0.22
C ASN A 98 -13.54 -0.42 -0.27
N TYR A 99 -13.17 -0.29 -1.55
CA TYR A 99 -12.43 0.86 -2.06
C TYR A 99 -13.34 1.83 -2.82
N PRO A 100 -14.13 2.69 -2.15
CA PRO A 100 -15.17 3.49 -2.82
C PRO A 100 -14.63 4.54 -3.79
N ASN A 101 -13.37 4.97 -3.60
CA ASN A 101 -12.73 5.99 -4.42
C ASN A 101 -11.75 5.38 -5.44
N LEU A 102 -11.73 4.05 -5.59
CA LEU A 102 -10.86 3.38 -6.55
C LEU A 102 -11.31 3.71 -7.97
N THR A 103 -10.41 4.31 -8.74
CA THR A 103 -10.63 4.68 -10.13
C THR A 103 -9.77 3.87 -11.09
N SER A 104 -8.72 3.21 -10.58
CA SER A 104 -7.76 2.45 -11.40
C SER A 104 -7.30 1.20 -10.66
N LEU A 105 -7.31 0.06 -11.36
CA LEU A 105 -6.73 -1.21 -10.90
C LEU A 105 -5.81 -1.74 -12.00
N GLU A 106 -4.52 -1.89 -11.69
CA GLU A 106 -3.51 -2.47 -12.58
C GLU A 106 -3.07 -3.82 -12.03
N LEU A 107 -3.12 -4.85 -12.87
CA LEU A 107 -2.75 -6.22 -12.51
C LEU A 107 -1.49 -6.63 -13.27
N PHE A 108 -0.46 -7.05 -12.55
CA PHE A 108 0.81 -7.53 -13.07
C PHE A 108 0.94 -9.05 -12.90
N ASN A 109 1.77 -9.66 -13.75
CA ASN A 109 1.97 -11.11 -13.82
C ASN A 109 0.66 -11.92 -13.90
N PHE A 110 -0.36 -11.29 -14.47
CA PHE A 110 -1.68 -11.86 -14.63
C PHE A 110 -1.68 -12.75 -15.89
N GLY A 111 -1.19 -13.98 -15.75
CA GLY A 111 -1.08 -14.94 -16.86
C GLY A 111 -2.42 -15.15 -17.57
N GLN A 112 -2.39 -15.35 -18.89
CA GLN A 112 -3.60 -15.51 -19.71
C GLN A 112 -4.55 -16.60 -19.19
N GLU A 113 -4.04 -17.70 -18.64
CA GLU A 113 -4.90 -18.72 -18.04
C GLU A 113 -5.61 -18.24 -16.78
N THR A 114 -4.94 -17.46 -15.93
CA THR A 114 -5.53 -16.92 -14.70
C THR A 114 -6.61 -15.90 -15.04
N VAL A 115 -6.38 -15.04 -16.04
CA VAL A 115 -7.40 -14.16 -16.64
C VAL A 115 -8.61 -14.98 -17.04
N PHE A 116 -8.40 -16.02 -17.87
CA PHE A 116 -9.50 -16.83 -18.38
C PHE A 116 -10.29 -17.48 -17.24
N ARG A 117 -9.62 -18.04 -16.23
CA ARG A 117 -10.30 -18.69 -15.08
C ARG A 117 -11.10 -17.70 -14.24
N TYR A 118 -10.53 -16.54 -13.91
CA TYR A 118 -11.19 -15.51 -13.11
C TYR A 118 -12.39 -14.88 -13.84
N PHE A 119 -12.24 -14.50 -15.11
CA PHE A 119 -13.32 -13.85 -15.86
C PHE A 119 -14.38 -14.83 -16.38
N THR A 120 -14.09 -16.14 -16.43
CA THR A 120 -15.12 -17.16 -16.73
C THR A 120 -15.85 -17.69 -15.49
N GLY A 121 -15.57 -17.15 -14.30
CA GLY A 121 -16.20 -17.57 -13.04
C GLY A 121 -15.83 -18.99 -12.61
N LYS A 122 -14.79 -19.58 -13.22
CA LYS A 122 -14.30 -20.92 -12.89
C LYS A 122 -13.25 -20.82 -11.78
N CYS A 123 -13.65 -20.31 -10.61
CA CYS A 123 -12.87 -20.55 -9.39
C CYS A 123 -13.15 -21.98 -8.94
N LEU A 124 -12.23 -22.91 -9.23
CA LEU A 124 -12.17 -24.18 -8.52
C LEU A 124 -11.73 -23.85 -7.10
N THR A 125 -12.70 -23.76 -6.20
CA THR A 125 -12.44 -23.78 -4.76
C THR A 125 -11.80 -25.13 -4.43
N TYR A 126 -10.52 -25.13 -4.09
CA TYR A 126 -9.92 -26.27 -3.40
C TYR A 126 -10.23 -26.11 -1.91
N SER A 127 -11.12 -27.00 -1.45
CA SER A 127 -11.42 -27.28 -0.04
C SER A 127 -10.25 -27.94 0.67
#